data_AF-A0A1V8TYG4-F1
#
_entry.id   AF-A0A1V8TYG4-F1
#
_cell.length_a   1.000
_cell.length_b   1.000
_cell.length_c   1.000
_cell.angle_alpha   90.00
_cell.angle_beta   90.00
_cell.angle_gamma   90.00
#
_symmetry.space_group_name_H-M   'P 1'
#
loop_
_entity.id
_entity.type
_entity.pdbx_description
1 polymer ?
#
loop_
_entity_poly.entity_id
_entity_poly.type
_entity_poly.pdbx_seq_one_letter_code
_entity_poly.pdbx_strand_id
1 'polypeptide(L)'
;MNSSYLSSIQDTQLPSTAVRFVDTAVSSFQRIPGSSIVIRYIKSSHQNDPVRTAVELFLFIFAVRYLLAQSYSTNRNKTIPLTEDEIDDLVEDWTPEPLASEET
;
A
#
# COMPACT_ATOMS: atom_id res chain seq x y z
N MET A 1 29.20 42.77 -6.74
CA MET A 1 28.16 41.70 -6.80
C MET A 1 26.91 42.26 -6.16
N ASN A 2 25.87 42.50 -6.96
CA ASN A 2 24.69 43.27 -6.55
C ASN A 2 23.80 42.46 -5.62
N SER A 3 23.42 43.06 -4.48
CA SER A 3 22.58 42.47 -3.42
C SER A 3 21.14 42.15 -3.88
N SER A 4 20.74 42.62 -5.06
CA SER A 4 19.40 42.49 -5.64
C SER A 4 18.98 41.06 -6.04
N TYR A 5 19.90 40.09 -6.05
CA TYR A 5 19.58 38.70 -6.35
C TYR A 5 19.16 37.90 -5.11
N LEU A 6 19.44 38.38 -3.90
CA LEU A 6 19.07 37.69 -2.66
C LEU A 6 17.65 38.00 -2.20
N SER A 7 17.04 39.08 -2.70
CA SER A 7 15.66 39.47 -2.38
C SER A 7 14.60 38.70 -3.17
N SER A 8 14.94 38.10 -4.33
CA SER A 8 13.95 37.36 -5.14
C SER A 8 13.64 35.96 -4.63
N ILE A 9 14.45 35.42 -3.70
CA ILE A 9 14.24 34.11 -3.07
C ILE A 9 13.34 34.23 -1.81
N GLN A 10 12.97 35.44 -1.41
CA GLN A 10 12.34 35.71 -0.10
C GLN A 10 10.80 35.54 -0.09
N ASP A 11 10.11 35.54 -1.24
CA ASP A 11 8.65 35.61 -1.30
C ASP A 11 7.99 34.38 -1.95
N THR A 12 8.31 33.18 -1.47
CA THR A 12 7.54 31.97 -1.80
C THR A 12 6.23 31.95 -1.01
N GLN A 13 5.34 32.92 -1.27
CA GLN A 13 3.97 32.90 -0.75
C GLN A 13 3.28 31.67 -1.32
N LEU A 14 3.00 30.67 -0.47
CA LEU A 14 2.24 29.50 -0.88
C LEU A 14 0.89 29.96 -1.43
N PRO A 15 0.47 29.51 -2.63
CA PRO A 15 -0.78 29.93 -3.22
C PRO A 15 -1.93 29.58 -2.27
N SER A 16 -2.87 30.49 -2.06
CA SER A 16 -3.99 30.34 -1.11
C SER A 16 -4.82 29.06 -1.33
N THR A 17 -4.83 28.55 -2.56
CA THR A 17 -5.44 27.26 -2.91
C THR A 17 -4.73 26.08 -2.24
N ALA A 18 -3.40 26.11 -2.15
CA ALA A 18 -2.62 25.08 -1.48
C ALA A 18 -2.88 25.07 0.04
N VAL A 19 -2.99 26.25 0.66
CA VAL A 19 -3.33 26.36 2.09
C VAL A 19 -4.70 25.75 2.38
N ARG A 20 -5.71 26.07 1.57
CA ARG A 20 -7.06 25.47 1.71
C ARG A 20 -7.07 23.96 1.51
N PHE A 21 -6.24 23.44 0.60
CA PHE A 21 -6.10 22.00 0.40
C PHE A 21 -5.52 21.31 1.63
N VAL A 22 -4.49 21.90 2.23
CA VAL A 22 -3.90 21.41 3.49
C VAL A 22 -4.93 21.45 4.61
N ASP A 23 -5.68 22.54 4.77
CA ASP A 23 -6.72 22.64 5.81
C ASP A 23 -7.84 21.62 5.64
N THR A 24 -8.27 21.37 4.39
CA THR A 24 -9.29 20.37 4.07
C THR A 24 -8.77 18.94 4.31
N ALA A 25 -7.52 18.68 3.95
CA ALA A 25 -6.87 17.40 4.20
C ALA A 25 -6.69 17.15 5.69
N VAL A 26 -6.21 18.15 6.45
CA VAL A 26 -6.01 18.07 7.90
C VAL A 26 -7.33 17.86 8.63
N SER A 27 -8.39 18.59 8.29
CA SER A 27 -9.72 18.42 8.90
C SER A 27 -10.33 17.04 8.60
N SER A 28 -10.08 16.50 7.41
CA SER A 28 -10.48 15.13 7.06
C SER A 28 -9.66 14.08 7.79
N PHE A 29 -8.35 14.30 7.94
CA PHE A 29 -7.45 13.41 8.67
C PHE A 29 -7.82 13.35 10.16
N GLN A 30 -8.17 14.49 10.77
CA GLN A 30 -8.61 14.58 12.17
C GLN A 30 -9.87 13.75 12.49
N ARG A 31 -10.72 13.45 11.49
CA ARG A 31 -11.89 12.59 11.67
C ARG A 31 -11.53 11.10 11.78
N ILE A 32 -10.31 10.72 11.39
CA ILE A 32 -9.81 9.34 11.50
C ILE A 32 -9.28 9.14 12.93
N PRO A 33 -9.86 8.23 13.73
CA PRO A 33 -9.34 7.94 15.07
C PRO A 33 -7.88 7.45 14.96
N GLY A 34 -6.97 8.10 15.69
CA GLY A 34 -5.51 7.81 15.65
C GLY A 34 -4.68 8.77 14.79
N SER A 35 -5.29 9.63 13.97
CA SER A 35 -4.58 10.63 13.15
C SER A 35 -3.86 11.73 13.97
N SER A 36 -4.38 12.04 15.16
CA SER A 36 -3.86 13.08 16.04
C SER A 36 -2.44 12.77 16.54
N ILE A 37 -2.05 11.49 16.61
CA ILE A 37 -0.68 11.09 16.97
C ILE A 37 0.32 11.49 15.88
N VAL A 38 -0.04 11.32 14.61
CA VAL A 38 0.81 11.65 13.45
C VAL A 38 1.01 13.16 13.35
N ILE A 39 -0.08 13.93 13.49
CA ILE A 39 -0.02 15.39 13.48
C ILE A 39 0.83 15.91 14.63
N ARG A 40 0.68 15.32 15.83
CA ARG A 40 1.48 15.68 17.01
C ARG A 40 2.96 15.36 16.82
N TYR A 41 3.27 14.23 16.18
CA TYR A 41 4.65 13.83 15.86
C TYR A 41 5.30 14.82 14.90
N ILE A 42 4.64 15.14 13.78
CA ILE A 42 5.15 16.09 12.78
C ILE A 42 5.36 17.47 13.40
N LYS A 43 4.37 17.97 14.16
CA LYS A 43 4.43 19.29 14.82
C LYS A 43 5.54 19.38 15.87
N SER A 44 5.76 18.31 16.64
CA SER A 44 6.79 18.27 17.68
C SER A 44 8.20 18.01 17.12
N SER A 45 8.31 17.34 15.98
CA SER A 45 9.60 16.91 15.41
C SER A 45 10.18 17.90 14.38
N HIS A 46 9.37 18.82 13.87
CA HIS A 46 9.78 19.87 12.92
C HIS A 46 10.93 20.78 13.42
N GLN A 47 11.14 20.84 14.74
CA GLN A 47 12.25 21.56 15.38
C GLN A 47 13.50 20.71 15.63
N ASN A 48 13.42 19.37 15.59
CA ASN A 48 14.51 18.49 16.01
C ASN A 48 15.24 17.81 14.83
N ASP A 49 14.53 17.33 13.80
CA ASP A 49 15.12 16.89 12.52
C ASP A 49 14.02 16.63 11.46
N PRO A 50 13.81 17.55 10.49
CA PRO A 50 12.75 17.40 9.50
C PRO A 50 12.99 16.25 8.51
N VAL A 51 14.26 15.93 8.20
CA VAL A 51 14.59 14.88 7.22
C VAL A 51 14.31 13.51 7.81
N ARG A 52 14.74 13.26 9.05
CA ARG A 52 14.47 12.01 9.77
C ARG A 52 12.97 11.72 9.86
N THR A 53 12.18 12.74 10.18
CA THR A 53 10.72 12.63 10.32
C THR A 53 10.05 12.33 8.97
N ALA A 54 10.49 12.98 7.88
CA ALA A 54 9.96 12.72 6.55
C ALA A 54 10.24 11.28 6.09
N VAL A 55 11.46 10.77 6.33
CA VAL A 55 11.83 9.38 6.00
C VAL A 55 11.01 8.38 6.80
N GLU A 56 10.82 8.61 8.10
CA GLU A 56 10.01 7.74 8.95
C GLU A 56 8.54 7.70 8.52
N LEU A 57 7.95 8.86 8.22
CA LEU A 57 6.58 8.93 7.70
C LEU A 57 6.46 8.24 6.34
N PHE A 58 7.47 8.40 5.47
CA PHE A 58 7.53 7.71 4.18
C PHE A 58 7.60 6.18 4.37
N LEU A 59 8.46 5.69 5.26
CA LEU A 59 8.56 4.27 5.58
C LEU A 59 7.28 3.71 6.19
N PHE A 60 6.61 4.47 7.07
CA PHE A 60 5.32 4.09 7.63
C PHE A 60 4.24 3.96 6.56
N ILE A 61 4.10 4.97 5.69
CA ILE A 61 3.16 4.93 4.56
C ILE A 61 3.51 3.79 3.61
N PHE A 62 4.80 3.59 3.32
CA PHE A 62 5.28 2.48 2.50
C PHE A 62 4.93 1.12 3.10
N ALA A 63 5.16 0.93 4.40
CA ALA A 63 4.80 -0.29 5.11
C ALA A 63 3.29 -0.53 5.09
N VAL A 64 2.47 0.49 5.36
CA VAL A 64 1.00 0.39 5.25
C VAL A 64 0.59 0.02 3.82
N ARG A 65 1.14 0.67 2.80
CA ARG A 65 0.88 0.34 1.40
C ARG A 65 1.28 -1.10 1.08
N TYR A 66 2.44 -1.55 1.54
CA TYR A 66 2.94 -2.89 1.32
C TYR A 66 2.05 -3.95 1.99
N LEU A 67 1.68 -3.73 3.25
CA LEU A 67 0.79 -4.62 4.00
C LEU A 67 -0.63 -4.67 3.40
N LEU A 68 -1.17 -3.54 2.95
CA LEU A 68 -2.46 -3.50 2.26
C LEU A 68 -2.41 -4.11 0.84
N ALA A 69 -1.26 -4.03 0.16
CA ALA A 69 -1.05 -4.64 -1.14
C ALA A 69 -0.77 -6.15 -1.06
N GLN A 70 -0.39 -6.68 0.11
CA GLN A 70 -0.11 -8.10 0.33
C GLN A 70 -1.42 -8.91 0.40
N SER A 71 -2.13 -8.96 -0.72
CA SER A 71 -3.06 -10.03 -1.06
C SER A 71 -2.73 -10.55 -2.46
N TYR A 72 -1.44 -10.76 -2.76
CA TYR A 72 -1.08 -11.74 -3.77
C TYR A 72 -1.30 -13.11 -3.15
N SER A 73 -2.56 -13.54 -3.20
CA SER A 73 -2.89 -14.95 -3.10
C SER A 73 -2.07 -15.67 -4.17
N THR A 74 -1.04 -16.41 -3.75
CA THR A 74 -0.34 -17.41 -4.55
C THR A 74 -1.30 -18.49 -5.10
N ASN A 75 -2.59 -18.43 -4.74
CA ASN A 75 -3.64 -19.35 -5.14
C ASN A 75 -4.73 -18.67 -6.01
N ARG A 76 -4.44 -17.63 -6.78
CA ARG A 76 -5.37 -17.14 -7.82
C ARG A 76 -4.98 -17.71 -9.18
N ASN A 77 -5.66 -18.78 -9.55
CA ASN A 77 -5.96 -19.16 -10.93
C ASN A 77 -4.79 -19.62 -11.83
N LYS A 78 -4.02 -20.62 -11.38
CA LYS A 78 -3.44 -21.58 -12.32
C LYS A 78 -4.33 -22.83 -12.38
N THR A 79 -5.62 -22.63 -12.68
CA THR A 79 -6.40 -23.71 -13.30
C THR A 79 -5.86 -23.79 -14.70
N ILE A 80 -4.85 -24.63 -14.90
CA ILE A 80 -4.39 -24.99 -16.24
C ILE A 80 -5.57 -25.77 -16.84
N PRO A 81 -6.25 -25.26 -17.89
CA PRO A 81 -7.30 -26.04 -18.53
C PRO A 81 -6.63 -27.26 -19.18
N LEU A 82 -7.07 -28.45 -18.78
CA LEU A 82 -6.66 -29.69 -19.45
C LEU A 82 -7.26 -29.70 -20.86
N THR A 83 -6.53 -30.19 -21.85
CA THR A 83 -7.11 -30.48 -23.18
C THR A 83 -7.99 -31.73 -23.11
N GLU A 84 -8.85 -31.93 -24.12
CA GLU A 84 -9.70 -33.13 -24.18
C GLU A 84 -8.83 -34.41 -24.18
N ASP A 85 -7.74 -34.41 -24.94
CA ASP A 85 -6.77 -35.52 -24.98
C ASP A 85 -6.13 -35.82 -23.61
N GLU A 86 -5.75 -34.78 -22.85
CA GLU A 86 -5.16 -34.95 -21.50
C GLU A 86 -6.17 -35.53 -20.51
N ILE A 87 -7.45 -35.20 -20.65
CA ILE A 87 -8.52 -35.77 -19.82
C ILE A 87 -8.71 -37.24 -20.16
N ASP A 88 -8.70 -37.60 -21.44
CA ASP A 88 -8.85 -38.99 -21.90
C ASP A 88 -7.71 -39.87 -21.39
N ASP A 89 -6.47 -39.39 -21.44
CA ASP A 89 -5.30 -40.07 -20.87
C ASP A 89 -5.48 -40.32 -19.35
N LEU A 90 -5.97 -39.31 -18.61
CA LEU A 90 -6.21 -39.42 -17.17
C LEU A 90 -7.36 -40.37 -16.83
N VAL A 91 -8.36 -40.50 -17.71
CA VAL A 91 -9.47 -41.43 -17.55
C VAL A 91 -9.02 -42.86 -17.81
N GLU A 92 -8.17 -43.09 -18.82
CA GLU A 92 -7.60 -44.41 -19.13
C GLU A 92 -6.70 -44.93 -18.00
N ASP A 93 -5.90 -44.05 -17.39
CA ASP A 93 -5.02 -44.39 -16.26
C ASP A 93 -5.78 -44.60 -14.93
N TRP A 94 -7.07 -44.28 -14.87
CA TRP A 94 -7.85 -44.37 -13.64
C TRP A 94 -8.34 -45.79 -13.34
N THR A 95 -7.97 -46.29 -12.16
CA THR A 95 -8.42 -47.61 -11.66
C THR A 95 -9.56 -47.42 -10.65
N PRO A 96 -10.78 -47.94 -10.91
CA PRO A 96 -11.89 -47.82 -9.98
C PRO A 96 -11.64 -48.62 -8.71
N GLU A 97 -12.07 -48.07 -7.58
CA GLU A 97 -12.14 -48.83 -6.34
C GLU A 97 -13.23 -49.93 -6.45
N PRO A 98 -12.98 -51.15 -5.94
CA PRO A 98 -13.94 -52.23 -6.01
C PRO A 98 -15.21 -51.90 -5.20
N LEU A 99 -16.39 -52.11 -5.81
CA LEU A 99 -17.69 -51.74 -5.24
C LEU A 99 -18.08 -52.55 -3.99
N ALA A 100 -17.40 -53.66 -3.73
CA ALA A 100 -17.56 -54.50 -2.56
C ALA A 100 -16.20 -55.10 -2.19
N SER A 101 -15.94 -55.27 -0.89
CA SER A 101 -14.84 -56.13 -0.43
C SER A 101 -15.11 -57.56 -0.88
N GLU A 102 -14.07 -58.28 -1.32
CA GLU A 102 -14.19 -59.69 -1.71
C GLU A 102 -14.86 -60.47 -0.56
N GLU A 103 -15.93 -61.21 -0.88
CA GLU A 103 -16.64 -62.03 0.10
C GLU A 103 -15.63 -63.00 0.76
N THR A 104 -15.57 -62.96 2.09
CA THR A 104 -14.70 -63.81 2.92
C THR A 104 -15.41 -65.06 3.39
#